data_AF-A0A955XN99-F1
#
_entry.id   AF-A0A955XN99-F1
#
_cell.length_a   1.000
_cell.length_b   1.000
_cell.length_c   1.000
_cell.angle_alpha   90.00
_cell.angle_beta   90.00
_cell.angle_gamma   90.00
#
_symmetry.space_group_name_H-M   'P 1'
#
loop_
_entity.id
_entity.type
_entity.pdbx_description
1 polymer ?
#
loop_
_entity_poly.entity_id
_entity_poly.type
_entity_poly.pdbx_seq_one_letter_code
_entity_poly.pdbx_strand_id
1 'polypeptide(L)'
;MRLVGRLALVLLLLAGGAAGYGWYRLQSLDRPMGPAGTVQVEIPKGASFRAVTRILADAGVLDDPLTFELYGRYRNAGHTIKAGVYTVDRAWTPRRLLDELASGALPPQVRVTLPEGLNRWQVADALAEAGLVDRDAFLQRVAREQLEGRLFFFLMIRRPPRSILFPFPTLFRPLHQGLRQHGGSRPDAEAL
;
A
#
# COMPACT_ATOMS: atom_id res chain seq x y z
N MET A 1 -24.81 -56.25 6.44
CA MET A 1 -24.15 -55.84 5.18
C MET A 1 -24.77 -54.58 4.53
N ARG A 2 -26.10 -54.40 4.51
CA ARG A 2 -26.75 -53.20 3.91
C ARG A 2 -26.45 -51.86 4.61
N LEU A 3 -26.19 -51.87 5.92
CA LEU A 3 -25.89 -50.67 6.71
C LEU A 3 -24.48 -50.10 6.42
N VAL A 4 -23.49 -51.00 6.29
CA VAL A 4 -22.10 -50.64 5.98
C VAL A 4 -21.99 -50.00 4.59
N GLY A 5 -22.74 -50.52 3.60
CA GLY A 5 -22.80 -49.92 2.26
C GLY A 5 -23.42 -48.52 2.25
N ARG A 6 -24.45 -48.27 3.08
CA ARG A 6 -25.04 -46.92 3.22
C ARG A 6 -24.10 -45.94 3.91
N LEU A 7 -23.40 -46.37 4.96
CA LEU A 7 -22.39 -45.55 5.63
C LEU A 7 -21.23 -45.20 4.69
N ALA A 8 -20.74 -46.16 3.90
CA ALA A 8 -19.71 -45.92 2.91
C ALA A 8 -20.17 -44.92 1.83
N LEU A 9 -21.42 -45.04 1.36
CA LEU A 9 -22.00 -44.10 0.40
C LEU A 9 -22.10 -42.67 0.97
N VAL A 10 -22.54 -42.53 2.22
CA VAL A 10 -22.62 -41.23 2.90
C VAL A 10 -21.23 -40.62 3.07
N LEU A 11 -20.23 -41.40 3.48
CA LEU A 11 -18.84 -40.94 3.56
C LEU A 11 -18.30 -40.48 2.21
N LEU A 12 -18.62 -41.21 1.14
CA LEU A 12 -18.17 -40.88 -0.21
C LEU A 12 -18.86 -39.61 -0.74
N LEU A 13 -20.15 -39.41 -0.46
CA LEU A 13 -20.87 -38.18 -0.76
C LEU A 13 -20.33 -36.99 0.05
N LEU A 14 -20.02 -37.17 1.33
CA LEU A 14 -19.39 -36.13 2.16
C LEU A 14 -17.99 -35.78 1.66
N ALA A 15 -17.19 -36.77 1.28
CA ALA A 15 -15.87 -36.55 0.69
C ALA A 15 -15.96 -35.84 -0.68
N GLY A 16 -16.89 -36.26 -1.54
CA GLY A 16 -17.15 -35.61 -2.83
C GLY A 16 -17.68 -34.19 -2.67
N GLY A 17 -18.57 -33.95 -1.72
CA GLY A 17 -19.08 -32.62 -1.38
C GLY A 17 -17.98 -31.72 -0.82
N ALA A 18 -17.11 -32.24 0.06
CA ALA A 18 -15.97 -31.50 0.60
C ALA A 18 -14.93 -31.18 -0.49
N ALA A 19 -14.66 -32.13 -1.40
CA ALA A 19 -13.77 -31.92 -2.54
C ALA A 19 -14.34 -30.89 -3.53
N GLY A 20 -15.63 -30.98 -3.85
CA GLY A 20 -16.33 -30.01 -4.69
C GLY A 20 -16.37 -28.62 -4.07
N TYR A 21 -16.63 -28.53 -2.76
CA TYR A 21 -16.57 -27.27 -2.01
C TYR A 21 -15.14 -26.69 -2.01
N GLY A 22 -14.12 -27.52 -1.77
CA GLY A 22 -12.72 -27.11 -1.86
C GLY A 22 -12.36 -26.59 -3.26
N TRP A 23 -12.80 -27.28 -4.31
CA TRP A 23 -12.59 -26.87 -5.70
C TRP A 23 -13.26 -25.53 -6.01
N TYR A 24 -14.51 -25.34 -5.60
CA TYR A 24 -15.25 -24.07 -5.75
C TYR A 24 -14.54 -22.91 -5.04
N ARG A 25 -14.00 -23.15 -3.84
CA ARG A 25 -13.24 -22.16 -3.05
C ARG A 25 -11.87 -21.85 -3.68
N LEU A 26 -11.22 -22.80 -4.35
CA LEU A 26 -9.99 -22.53 -5.10
C LEU A 26 -10.24 -21.69 -6.35
N GLN A 27 -11.39 -21.84 -7.02
CA GLN A 27 -11.77 -21.01 -8.16
C GLN A 27 -12.11 -19.57 -7.77
N SER A 28 -12.60 -19.31 -6.55
CA SER A 28 -12.84 -17.92 -6.10
C SER A 28 -11.57 -17.06 -6.05
N LEU A 29 -10.38 -17.67 -6.00
CA LEU A 29 -9.11 -16.94 -6.04
C LEU A 29 -8.77 -16.36 -7.43
N ASP A 30 -9.46 -16.80 -8.50
CA ASP A 30 -9.33 -16.24 -9.86
C ASP A 30 -10.39 -15.19 -10.18
N ARG A 31 -11.39 -15.02 -9.31
CA ARG A 31 -12.40 -13.99 -9.50
C ARG A 31 -11.85 -12.64 -9.05
N PRO A 32 -12.16 -11.55 -9.77
CA PRO A 32 -11.82 -10.21 -9.31
C PRO A 32 -12.50 -9.94 -7.96
N MET A 33 -11.81 -9.24 -7.07
CA MET A 33 -12.30 -8.91 -5.72
C MET A 33 -13.45 -7.89 -5.72
N GLY A 34 -13.79 -7.32 -6.87
CA GLY A 34 -14.90 -6.39 -7.01
C GLY A 34 -14.87 -5.63 -8.34
N PRO A 35 -15.79 -4.66 -8.51
CA PRO A 35 -15.76 -3.73 -9.64
C PRO A 35 -14.46 -2.91 -9.62
N ALA A 36 -13.96 -2.55 -10.80
CA ALA A 36 -12.71 -1.81 -10.96
C ALA A 36 -12.73 -0.52 -10.12
N GLY A 37 -11.70 -0.36 -9.28
CA GLY A 37 -11.63 0.74 -8.31
C GLY A 37 -10.40 0.61 -7.42
N THR A 38 -9.68 1.71 -7.23
CA THR A 38 -8.45 1.74 -6.44
C THR A 38 -8.73 2.15 -4.99
N VAL A 39 -8.18 1.38 -4.05
CA VAL A 39 -8.27 1.61 -2.61
C VAL A 39 -6.86 1.67 -2.05
N GLN A 40 -6.56 2.73 -1.29
CA GLN A 40 -5.28 2.84 -0.58
C GLN A 40 -5.38 2.14 0.76
N VAL A 41 -4.44 1.24 1.03
CA VAL A 41 -4.37 0.46 2.26
C VAL A 41 -2.98 0.62 2.87
N GLU A 42 -2.94 1.01 4.14
CA GLU A 42 -1.70 1.13 4.90
C GLU A 42 -1.45 -0.14 5.72
N ILE A 43 -0.28 -0.76 5.51
CA ILE A 43 0.14 -1.95 6.23
C ILE A 43 1.19 -1.56 7.28
N PRO A 44 0.88 -1.68 8.59
CA PRO A 44 1.80 -1.32 9.65
C PRO A 44 3.03 -2.25 9.70
N LYS A 45 4.15 -1.72 10.19
CA LYS A 45 5.39 -2.50 10.37
C LYS A 45 5.17 -3.63 11.37
N GLY A 46 5.62 -4.84 11.01
CA GLY A 46 5.48 -6.03 11.86
C GLY A 46 4.05 -6.58 11.94
N ALA A 47 3.13 -6.13 11.08
CA ALA A 47 1.79 -6.69 11.02
C ALA A 47 1.83 -8.18 10.66
N SER A 48 1.11 -9.01 11.42
CA SER A 48 0.92 -10.41 11.05
C SER A 48 0.04 -10.53 9.81
N PHE A 49 0.17 -11.62 9.05
CA PHE A 49 -0.67 -11.89 7.88
C PHE A 49 -2.17 -11.79 8.19
N ARG A 50 -2.58 -12.26 9.37
CA ARG A 50 -3.96 -12.13 9.86
C ARG A 50 -4.38 -10.67 10.07
N ALA A 51 -3.50 -9.85 10.64
CA ALA A 51 -3.77 -8.42 10.80
C ALA A 51 -3.90 -7.72 9.45
N VAL A 52 -3.03 -8.03 8.49
CA VAL A 52 -3.11 -7.51 7.11
C VAL A 52 -4.41 -7.92 6.44
N THR A 53 -4.80 -9.19 6.58
CA THR A 53 -6.06 -9.71 6.01
C THR A 53 -7.27 -8.99 6.60
N ARG A 54 -7.26 -8.71 7.90
CA ARG A 54 -8.32 -7.93 8.56
C ARG A 54 -8.37 -6.49 8.04
N ILE A 55 -7.23 -5.82 7.92
CA ILE A 55 -7.16 -4.46 7.37
C ILE A 55 -7.72 -4.42 5.94
N LEU A 56 -7.38 -5.41 5.10
CA LEU A 56 -7.89 -5.50 3.73
C LEU A 56 -9.39 -5.78 3.68
N ALA A 57 -9.91 -6.60 4.60
CA ALA A 57 -11.34 -6.86 4.75
C ALA A 57 -12.11 -5.61 5.21
N ASP A 58 -11.58 -4.91 6.22
CA ASP A 58 -12.17 -3.69 6.77
C ASP A 58 -12.17 -2.55 5.73
N ALA A 59 -11.17 -2.51 4.84
CA ALA A 59 -11.11 -1.61 3.70
C ALA A 59 -12.07 -2.02 2.54
N GLY A 60 -12.78 -3.13 2.69
CA GLY A 60 -13.68 -3.69 1.67
C GLY A 60 -12.96 -4.28 0.45
N VAL A 61 -11.64 -4.46 0.51
CA VAL A 61 -10.86 -4.99 -0.61
C VAL A 61 -11.07 -6.50 -0.76
N LEU A 62 -11.38 -7.22 0.32
CA LEU A 62 -11.58 -8.68 0.30
C LEU A 62 -13.03 -9.04 0.65
N ASP A 63 -13.70 -9.77 -0.25
CA ASP A 63 -15.03 -10.33 0.01
C ASP A 63 -14.99 -11.53 0.98
N ASP A 64 -13.92 -12.33 0.93
CA ASP A 64 -13.76 -13.53 1.76
C ASP A 64 -12.38 -13.58 2.44
N PRO A 65 -12.28 -13.01 3.66
CA PRO A 65 -11.03 -12.92 4.41
C PRO A 65 -10.43 -14.29 4.75
N LEU A 66 -11.27 -15.30 5.00
CA LEU A 66 -10.82 -16.63 5.44
C LEU A 66 -10.10 -17.38 4.32
N THR A 67 -10.62 -17.32 3.08
CA THR A 67 -9.96 -17.96 1.93
C THR A 67 -8.62 -17.32 1.63
N PHE A 68 -8.54 -15.99 1.73
CA PHE A 68 -7.29 -15.26 1.57
C PHE A 68 -6.28 -15.60 2.67
N GLU A 69 -6.72 -15.67 3.94
CA GLU A 69 -5.87 -16.07 5.07
C GLU A 69 -5.28 -17.47 4.84
N LEU A 70 -6.13 -18.44 4.47
CA LEU A 70 -5.73 -19.83 4.25
C LEU A 70 -4.77 -19.96 3.06
N TYR A 71 -5.04 -19.24 1.96
CA TYR A 71 -4.19 -19.24 0.77
C TYR A 71 -2.81 -18.64 1.05
N GLY A 72 -2.75 -17.50 1.73
CA GLY A 72 -1.46 -16.89 2.08
C GLY A 72 -0.67 -17.70 3.10
N ARG A 73 -1.32 -18.43 4.02
CA ARG A 73 -0.65 -19.40 4.89
C ARG A 73 -0.08 -20.58 4.10
N TYR A 74 -0.81 -21.12 3.13
CA TYR A 74 -0.31 -22.18 2.24
C TYR A 74 0.92 -21.72 1.43
N ARG A 75 0.92 -20.47 0.97
CA ARG A 75 2.04 -19.86 0.23
C ARG A 75 3.16 -19.32 1.12
N ASN A 76 3.06 -19.50 2.45
CA ASN A 76 3.97 -18.96 3.46
C ASN A 76 4.24 -17.44 3.32
N ALA A 77 3.27 -16.71 2.76
CA ALA A 77 3.41 -15.30 2.41
C ALA A 77 3.47 -14.38 3.65
N GLY A 78 3.10 -14.90 4.83
CA GLY A 78 3.09 -14.14 6.08
C GLY A 78 4.45 -13.64 6.56
N HIS A 79 5.57 -14.15 6.03
CA HIS A 79 6.92 -13.71 6.37
C HIS A 79 7.49 -12.69 5.37
N THR A 80 6.84 -12.48 4.23
CA THR A 80 7.37 -11.72 3.10
C THR A 80 6.64 -10.40 2.88
N ILE A 81 5.52 -10.16 3.58
CA ILE A 81 4.78 -8.90 3.43
C ILE A 81 5.62 -7.74 3.94
N LYS A 82 5.89 -6.79 3.04
CA LYS A 82 6.55 -5.54 3.39
C LYS A 82 5.52 -4.56 3.95
N ALA A 83 5.97 -3.71 4.86
CA ALA A 83 5.14 -2.64 5.41
C ALA A 83 5.18 -1.42 4.49
N GLY A 84 4.04 -0.75 4.31
CA GLY A 84 3.92 0.38 3.40
C GLY A 84 2.49 0.74 3.05
N VAL A 85 2.34 1.79 2.26
CA VAL A 85 1.06 2.19 1.66
C VAL A 85 0.96 1.54 0.29
N TYR A 86 -0.10 0.77 0.09
CA TYR A 86 -0.38 0.04 -1.14
C TYR A 86 -1.62 0.63 -1.80
N THR A 87 -1.55 0.88 -3.11
CA THR A 87 -2.72 1.18 -3.93
C THR A 87 -3.21 -0.13 -4.53
N VAL A 88 -4.30 -0.67 -3.98
CA VAL A 88 -4.87 -1.95 -4.40
C VAL A 88 -6.03 -1.68 -5.35
N ASP A 89 -6.04 -2.36 -6.50
CA ASP A 89 -7.19 -2.35 -7.40
C ASP A 89 -8.11 -3.54 -7.10
N ARG A 90 -9.41 -3.28 -6.91
CA ARG A 90 -10.43 -4.31 -6.67
C ARG A 90 -10.66 -5.20 -7.89
N ALA A 91 -10.24 -4.78 -9.08
CA ALA A 91 -10.20 -5.63 -10.27
C ALA A 91 -9.11 -6.71 -10.20
N TRP A 92 -8.16 -6.63 -9.26
CA TRP A 92 -7.16 -7.66 -9.08
C TRP A 92 -7.78 -8.96 -8.56
N THR A 93 -7.12 -10.07 -8.90
CA THR A 93 -7.41 -11.35 -8.28
C THR A 93 -6.74 -11.42 -6.90
N PRO A 94 -7.31 -12.16 -5.93
CA PRO A 94 -6.67 -12.43 -4.65
C PRO A 94 -5.23 -12.98 -4.78
N ARG A 95 -4.95 -13.78 -5.82
CA ARG A 95 -3.58 -14.26 -6.10
C ARG A 95 -2.63 -13.11 -6.42
N ARG A 96 -3.03 -12.22 -7.34
CA ARG A 96 -2.22 -11.07 -7.74
C ARG A 96 -2.00 -10.12 -6.57
N LEU A 97 -3.03 -9.88 -5.76
CA LEU A 97 -2.89 -9.09 -4.54
C LEU A 97 -1.83 -9.70 -3.61
N LEU A 98 -1.88 -11.01 -3.37
CA LEU A 98 -0.90 -11.69 -2.52
C LEU A 98 0.52 -11.55 -3.08
N ASP A 99 0.69 -11.73 -4.39
CA ASP A 99 1.99 -11.60 -5.06
C ASP A 99 2.52 -10.16 -4.95
N GLU A 100 1.65 -9.15 -5.05
CA GLU A 100 2.01 -7.73 -4.92
C GLU A 100 2.42 -7.38 -3.47
N LEU A 101 1.71 -7.94 -2.49
CA LEU A 101 2.05 -7.79 -1.07
C LEU A 101 3.38 -8.48 -0.73
N ALA A 102 3.64 -9.65 -1.33
CA ALA A 102 4.85 -10.45 -1.10
C ALA A 102 6.08 -9.88 -1.85
N SER A 103 5.91 -9.39 -3.08
CA SER A 103 6.96 -8.64 -3.79
C SER A 103 7.28 -7.34 -3.06
N GLY A 104 6.27 -6.81 -2.35
CA GLY A 104 6.32 -5.54 -1.68
C GLY A 104 6.54 -4.43 -2.70
N ALA A 105 5.80 -4.51 -3.81
CA ALA A 105 5.73 -3.48 -4.82
C ALA A 105 5.18 -2.21 -4.16
N LEU A 106 6.13 -1.45 -3.62
CA LEU A 106 5.96 -0.04 -3.37
C LEU A 106 5.52 0.60 -4.70
N PRO A 107 4.69 1.65 -4.67
CA PRO A 107 4.37 2.40 -5.87
C PRO A 107 5.66 2.71 -6.66
N PRO A 108 5.59 2.77 -8.00
CA PRO A 108 6.76 2.90 -8.86
C PRO A 108 7.70 3.99 -8.32
N GLN A 109 8.89 3.57 -7.89
CA GLN A 109 9.88 4.49 -7.35
C GLN A 109 10.44 5.31 -8.52
N VAL A 110 10.05 6.58 -8.61
CA VAL A 110 10.62 7.50 -9.59
C VAL A 110 11.95 8.01 -9.03
N ARG A 111 13.06 7.61 -9.66
CA ARG A 111 14.39 8.13 -9.32
C ARG A 111 14.50 9.56 -9.86
N VAL A 112 14.50 10.54 -8.95
CA VAL A 112 14.77 11.94 -9.27
C VAL A 112 16.19 12.29 -8.81
N THR A 113 17.03 12.72 -9.75
CA THR A 113 18.39 13.18 -9.43
C THR A 113 18.31 14.65 -9.02
N LEU A 114 18.55 14.94 -7.75
CA LEU A 114 18.64 16.29 -7.23
C LEU A 114 20.12 16.66 -7.01
N PRO A 115 20.78 17.29 -8.00
CA PRO A 115 22.13 17.83 -7.79
C PRO A 115 22.16 18.82 -6.62
N GLU A 116 23.25 18.77 -5.85
CA GLU A 116 23.46 19.68 -4.72
C GLU A 116 23.55 21.13 -5.21
N GLY A 117 22.88 22.06 -4.52
CA GLY A 117 22.82 23.48 -4.89
C GLY A 117 21.56 23.92 -5.64
N LEU A 118 20.61 23.01 -5.90
CA LEU A 118 19.30 23.37 -6.44
C LEU A 118 18.52 24.27 -5.49
N ASN A 119 17.91 25.33 -6.03
CA ASN A 119 17.01 26.20 -5.29
C ASN A 119 15.65 25.49 -5.08
N ARG A 120 14.91 25.87 -4.04
CA ARG A 120 13.59 25.28 -3.71
C ARG A 120 12.60 25.27 -4.88
N TRP A 121 12.68 26.28 -5.75
CA TRP A 121 11.88 26.39 -6.97
C TRP A 121 12.26 25.30 -7.97
N GLN A 122 13.56 25.12 -8.22
CA GLN A 122 14.07 24.11 -9.15
C GLN A 122 13.84 22.68 -8.65
N VAL A 123 13.84 22.48 -7.33
CA VAL A 123 13.43 21.21 -6.72
C VAL A 123 11.93 20.97 -6.94
N ALA A 124 11.10 21.99 -6.76
CA ALA A 124 9.66 21.88 -7.03
C ALA A 124 9.41 21.54 -8.51
N ASP A 125 10.14 22.17 -9.43
CA ASP A 125 10.06 21.91 -10.86
C ASP A 125 10.48 20.47 -11.19
N ALA A 126 11.63 20.01 -10.67
CA ALA A 126 12.11 18.65 -10.89
C ALA A 126 11.17 17.57 -10.33
N LEU A 127 10.53 17.84 -9.18
CA LEU A 127 9.55 16.92 -8.58
C LEU A 127 8.20 16.94 -9.30
N ALA A 128 7.79 18.10 -9.82
CA ALA A 128 6.58 18.24 -10.63
C ALA A 128 6.72 17.58 -12.00
N GLU A 129 7.88 17.74 -12.65
CA GLU A 129 8.21 17.10 -13.92
C GLU A 129 8.29 15.56 -13.78
N ALA A 130 8.75 15.08 -12.63
CA ALA A 130 8.71 13.66 -12.26
C ALA A 130 7.30 13.16 -11.91
N GLY A 131 6.27 14.02 -11.91
CA GLY A 131 4.88 13.67 -11.57
C GLY A 131 4.67 13.30 -10.11
N LEU A 132 5.60 13.68 -9.22
CA LEU A 132 5.56 13.28 -7.81
C LEU A 132 4.72 14.23 -6.94
N VAL A 133 4.67 15.52 -7.31
CA VAL A 133 3.97 16.56 -6.55
C VAL A 133 3.40 17.63 -7.48
N ASP A 134 2.32 18.26 -7.05
CA ASP A 134 1.89 19.53 -7.64
C ASP A 134 2.87 20.63 -7.18
N ARG A 135 3.39 21.39 -8.14
CA ARG A 135 4.42 22.40 -7.94
C ARG A 135 3.99 23.44 -6.90
N ASP A 136 2.79 23.98 -7.05
CA ASP A 136 2.32 25.10 -6.24
C ASP A 136 1.92 24.61 -4.85
N ALA A 137 1.30 23.43 -4.75
CA ALA A 137 1.06 22.78 -3.46
C ALA A 137 2.35 22.49 -2.69
N PHE A 138 3.42 22.06 -3.38
CA PHE A 138 4.73 21.82 -2.78
C PHE A 138 5.36 23.12 -2.26
N LEU A 139 5.36 24.18 -3.08
CA LEU A 139 5.91 25.48 -2.69
C LEU A 139 5.14 26.12 -1.53
N GLN A 140 3.81 25.97 -1.50
CA GLN A 140 2.97 26.42 -0.39
C GLN A 140 3.29 25.66 0.90
N ARG A 141 3.51 24.34 0.83
CA ARG A 141 3.90 23.55 2.00
C ARG A 141 5.29 23.94 2.51
N VAL A 142 6.27 24.12 1.62
CA VAL A 142 7.64 24.56 1.98
C VAL A 142 7.67 25.99 2.53
N ALA A 143 6.74 26.86 2.11
CA ALA A 143 6.62 28.21 2.63
C ALA A 143 5.90 28.26 4.00
N ARG A 144 4.92 27.37 4.21
CA ARG A 144 4.05 27.35 5.41
C ARG A 144 4.67 26.58 6.56
N GLU A 145 5.25 25.41 6.28
CA GLU A 145 6.18 24.77 7.18
C GLU A 145 7.51 25.45 6.93
N GLN A 146 7.88 26.45 7.75
CA GLN A 146 9.29 26.78 7.89
C GLN A 146 9.97 25.48 8.32
N LEU A 147 10.54 24.76 7.35
CA LEU A 147 11.54 23.73 7.59
C LEU A 147 12.77 24.49 8.12
N GLU A 148 12.65 24.96 9.36
CA GLU A 148 13.68 25.67 10.09
C GLU A 148 14.90 24.76 10.16
N GLY A 149 15.86 25.05 9.30
CA GLY A 149 17.27 24.76 9.48
C GLY A 149 17.72 23.29 9.54
N ARG A 150 16.83 22.28 9.61
CA ARG A 150 17.26 20.92 9.99
C ARG A 150 17.52 19.97 8.83
N LEU A 151 16.89 20.17 7.67
CA LEU A 151 17.21 19.45 6.43
C LEU A 151 18.06 20.25 5.43
N PHE A 152 18.04 21.58 5.52
CA PHE A 152 18.84 22.44 4.64
C PHE A 152 20.29 22.63 5.10
N PHE A 153 20.62 22.31 6.36
CA PHE A 153 21.99 22.46 6.86
C PHE A 153 22.99 21.60 6.10
N PHE A 154 22.55 20.47 5.53
CA PHE A 154 23.42 19.60 4.75
C PHE A 154 23.79 20.18 3.38
N LEU A 155 22.92 21.02 2.80
CA LEU A 155 23.16 21.68 1.50
C LEU A 155 23.83 23.06 1.62
N MET A 156 24.03 23.56 2.85
CA MET A 156 24.58 24.90 3.12
C MET A 156 25.94 24.87 3.84
N ILE A 157 26.76 23.84 3.66
CA ILE A 157 28.18 23.90 4.05
C ILE A 157 28.94 24.57 2.90
N ARG A 158 29.12 25.90 2.99
CA ARG A 158 29.81 26.73 1.99
C ARG A 158 31.33 26.47 1.84
N ARG A 159 31.86 25.30 2.22
CA ARG A 159 33.18 24.74 1.81
C ARG A 159 33.20 23.23 2.09
N PRO A 160 33.40 22.35 1.10
CA PRO A 160 33.67 20.95 1.41
C PRO A 160 35.10 20.85 1.96
N PRO A 161 35.36 20.26 3.14
CA PRO A 161 36.57 19.48 3.25
C PRO A 161 36.36 18.26 2.34
N ARG A 162 37.24 18.13 1.36
CA ARG A 162 37.26 17.08 0.35
C ARG A 162 36.95 15.71 0.94
N SER A 163 35.92 15.06 0.43
CA SER A 163 36.04 13.65 -0.02
C SER A 163 34.96 13.34 -1.05
N ILE A 164 35.44 13.07 -2.27
CA ILE A 164 34.67 12.75 -3.48
C ILE A 164 34.63 11.22 -3.61
N LEU A 165 34.19 10.53 -2.58
CA LEU A 165 34.06 9.08 -2.64
C LEU A 165 32.73 8.70 -2.01
N PHE A 166 31.84 8.15 -2.83
CA PHE A 166 30.53 7.58 -2.53
C PHE A 166 29.32 8.42 -2.99
N PRO A 167 28.82 8.16 -4.21
CA PRO A 167 27.51 8.63 -4.65
C PRO A 167 26.45 7.74 -4.01
N PHE A 168 25.58 8.30 -3.16
CA PHE A 168 24.36 7.59 -2.74
C PHE A 168 23.14 8.24 -3.38
N PRO A 169 22.32 7.49 -4.14
CA PRO A 169 21.03 7.99 -4.60
C PRO A 169 20.07 8.14 -3.41
N THR A 170 19.53 9.34 -3.22
CA THR A 170 18.42 9.59 -2.29
C THR A 170 17.11 9.09 -2.91
N LEU A 171 16.56 8.00 -2.36
CA LEU A 171 15.23 7.51 -2.73
C LEU A 171 14.16 8.30 -1.97
N PHE A 172 13.35 9.08 -2.69
CA PHE A 172 12.22 9.80 -2.11
C PHE A 172 10.96 8.94 -2.11
N ARG A 173 10.21 9.00 -1.00
CA ARG A 173 8.87 8.42 -0.85
C ARG A 173 7.83 9.51 -1.16
N PRO A 174 6.91 9.33 -2.12
CA PRO A 174 5.87 10.31 -2.39
C PRO A 174 4.91 10.41 -1.20
N LEU A 175 4.58 11.65 -0.81
CA LEU A 175 3.71 11.95 0.32
C LEU A 175 2.27 11.94 -0.20
N HIS A 176 1.57 10.80 -0.10
CA HIS A 176 0.14 10.73 -0.43
C HIS A 176 -0.65 11.57 0.59
N GLN A 177 -1.03 12.76 0.17
CA GLN A 177 -1.78 13.74 0.92
C GLN A 177 -3.27 13.39 0.88
N GLY A 178 -3.71 12.62 1.87
CA GLY A 178 -5.13 12.58 2.27
C GLY A 178 -5.54 13.90 2.92
N LEU A 179 -5.57 15.01 2.16
CA LEU A 179 -6.39 16.15 2.55
C LEU A 179 -7.83 15.83 2.18
N ARG A 180 -8.57 15.26 3.13
CA ARG A 180 -10.02 15.40 3.14
C ARG A 180 -10.35 16.88 3.19
N GLN A 181 -11.00 17.35 2.13
CA GLN A 181 -11.77 18.57 2.17
C GLN A 181 -12.86 18.40 3.24
N HIS A 182 -12.78 19.19 4.31
CA HIS A 182 -13.95 19.57 5.09
C HIS A 182 -14.06 21.08 4.99
N GLY A 183 -14.81 21.52 3.98
CA GLY A 183 -15.54 22.77 4.05
C GLY A 183 -16.69 22.59 5.05
N GLY A 184 -16.85 23.55 5.95
CA GLY A 184 -17.89 23.51 6.98
C GLY A 184 -17.66 24.57 8.07
N SER A 185 -17.94 25.82 7.72
CA SER A 185 -18.52 26.87 8.57
C SER A 185 -17.96 27.09 9.98
N ARG A 186 -17.10 28.10 10.13
CA ARG A 186 -17.07 28.93 11.36
C ARG A 186 -18.34 29.80 11.36
N PRO A 187 -19.18 29.78 12.40
CA PRO A 187 -20.08 30.89 12.65
C PRO A 187 -19.31 31.98 13.39
N ASP A 188 -19.34 33.16 12.79
CA ASP A 188 -18.96 34.43 13.39
C ASP A 188 -19.93 34.77 14.53
N ALA A 189 -19.42 35.30 15.64
CA ALA A 189 -19.98 36.45 16.37
C ALA A 189 -19.48 36.48 17.82
N GLU A 190 -18.56 37.41 18.08
CA GLU A 190 -18.63 38.23 19.30
C GLU A 190 -19.98 38.95 19.35
N ALA A 191 -20.70 38.83 20.47
CA ALA A 191 -21.58 39.86 21.03
C ALA A 191 -22.19 39.32 22.32
N LEU A 192 -21.57 39.67 23.46
CA LEU A 192 -22.19 40.18 24.70
C LEU A 192 -21.10 40.39 25.76
#